data_AF-A0A1U7EXU7-F1
#
_entry.id   AF-A0A1U7EXU7-F1
#
_cell.length_a   1.000
_cell.length_b   1.000
_cell.length_c   1.000
_cell.angle_alpha   90.00
_cell.angle_beta   90.00
_cell.angle_gamma   90.00
#
_symmetry.space_group_name_H-M   'P 1'
#
loop_
_entity.id
_entity.type
_entity.pdbx_description
1 polymer ?
#
loop_
_entity_poly.entity_id
_entity_poly.type
_entity_poly.pdbx_seq_one_letter_code
_entity_poly.pdbx_strand_id
1 'polypeptide(L)'
;MSNDSKRLDELEGQLNALQQGHDNAWDAIEDLQDELQEVRTEQRRLQEDQDDLHDAVDHIDSRTDLLRLVENSDEMSGKQRSVALIQHLRRAAMRERERGRAAKVSINREEAERALQYPDVDRTTIYTDMDRAERLVGDKEILWYESGSGGDSRLKLNLEVGELPTKLTQEHGGR
;
A
#
# COMPACT_ATOMS: atom_id res chain seq x y z
N MET A 1 61.10 -49.28 -6.37
CA MET A 1 60.40 -48.09 -5.83
C MET A 1 59.32 -48.57 -4.88
N SER A 2 59.34 -48.09 -3.64
CA SER A 2 58.51 -48.63 -2.53
C SER A 2 57.05 -48.21 -2.66
N ASN A 3 56.14 -49.07 -2.19
CA ASN A 3 54.68 -48.84 -2.19
C ASN A 3 54.28 -47.56 -1.42
N ASP A 4 55.11 -47.15 -0.46
CA ASP A 4 54.91 -45.94 0.34
C ASP A 4 55.11 -44.66 -0.47
N SER A 5 55.99 -44.68 -1.49
CA SER A 5 56.21 -43.53 -2.37
C SER A 5 54.96 -43.23 -3.20
N LYS A 6 54.29 -44.27 -3.73
CA LYS A 6 53.07 -44.11 -4.51
C LYS A 6 51.90 -43.57 -3.69
N ARG A 7 51.80 -43.97 -2.42
CA ARG A 7 50.78 -43.45 -1.49
C ARG A 7 51.01 -42.00 -1.11
N LEU A 8 52.28 -41.59 -0.96
CA LEU A 8 52.63 -40.19 -0.72
C LEU A 8 52.27 -39.32 -1.92
N ASP A 9 52.61 -39.74 -3.14
CA ASP A 9 52.26 -39.01 -4.37
C ASP A 9 50.73 -38.88 -4.54
N GLU A 10 49.98 -39.92 -4.18
CA GLU A 10 48.50 -39.92 -4.25
C GLU A 10 47.87 -38.99 -3.20
N LEU A 11 48.40 -38.97 -1.97
CA LEU A 11 47.96 -38.06 -0.92
C LEU A 11 48.29 -36.59 -1.25
N GLU A 12 49.45 -36.34 -1.84
CA GLU A 12 49.84 -35.00 -2.31
C GLU A 12 48.90 -34.52 -3.43
N GLY A 13 48.55 -35.40 -4.37
CA GLY A 13 47.55 -35.12 -5.40
C GLY A 13 46.17 -34.79 -4.82
N GLN A 14 45.71 -35.55 -3.82
CA GLN A 14 44.45 -35.29 -3.13
C GLN A 14 44.47 -33.97 -2.34
N LEU A 15 45.58 -33.67 -1.67
CA LEU A 15 45.74 -32.42 -0.94
C LEU A 15 45.69 -31.21 -1.89
N ASN A 16 46.40 -31.28 -3.01
CA ASN A 16 46.39 -30.22 -4.03
C ASN A 16 44.99 -30.02 -4.62
N ALA A 17 44.26 -31.11 -4.91
CA ALA A 17 42.90 -31.03 -5.41
C ALA A 17 41.93 -30.43 -4.38
N LEU A 18 42.10 -30.76 -3.09
CA LEU A 18 41.30 -30.18 -2.00
C LEU A 18 41.62 -28.70 -1.79
N GLN A 19 42.90 -28.30 -1.86
CA GLN A 19 43.30 -26.90 -1.79
C GLN A 19 42.70 -26.10 -2.94
N GLN A 20 42.81 -26.59 -4.17
CA GLN A 20 42.22 -25.94 -5.33
C GLN A 20 40.69 -25.85 -5.22
N GLY A 21 40.02 -26.92 -4.73
CA GLY A 21 38.58 -26.91 -4.50
C GLY A 21 38.16 -25.93 -3.40
N HIS A 22 38.97 -25.78 -2.36
CA HIS A 22 38.77 -24.83 -1.28
C HIS A 22 38.92 -23.39 -1.77
N ASP A 23 39.95 -23.08 -2.54
CA ASP A 23 40.20 -21.74 -3.08
C ASP A 23 39.07 -21.34 -4.04
N ASN A 24 38.68 -22.22 -4.97
CA ASN A 24 37.54 -21.98 -5.85
C ASN A 24 36.22 -21.77 -5.09
N ALA A 25 36.03 -22.44 -3.95
CA ALA A 25 34.85 -22.26 -3.13
C ALA A 25 34.85 -20.91 -2.41
N TRP A 26 36.02 -20.41 -1.99
CA TRP A 26 36.14 -19.06 -1.42
C TRP A 26 35.87 -17.99 -2.46
N ASP A 27 36.42 -18.12 -3.66
CA ASP A 27 36.15 -17.20 -4.77
C ASP A 27 34.63 -17.14 -5.07
N ALA A 28 33.97 -18.30 -5.15
CA ALA A 28 32.52 -18.35 -5.36
C ALA A 28 31.70 -17.76 -4.20
N ILE A 29 32.19 -17.88 -2.96
CA ILE A 29 31.54 -17.24 -1.80
C ILE A 29 31.69 -15.72 -1.87
N GLU A 30 32.85 -15.22 -2.29
CA GLU A 30 33.10 -13.78 -2.48
C GLU A 30 32.20 -13.21 -3.58
N ASP A 31 32.14 -13.87 -4.74
CA ASP A 31 31.25 -13.48 -5.85
C ASP A 31 29.78 -13.41 -5.40
N LEU A 32 29.31 -14.42 -4.66
CA LEU A 32 27.93 -14.45 -4.15
C LEU A 32 27.67 -13.36 -3.09
N GLN A 33 28.68 -12.97 -2.31
CA GLN A 33 28.55 -11.87 -1.35
C GLN A 33 28.41 -10.53 -2.07
N ASP A 34 29.17 -10.34 -3.15
CA ASP A 34 29.09 -9.14 -4.00
C ASP A 34 27.73 -9.04 -4.69
N GLU A 35 27.24 -10.14 -5.31
CA GLU A 35 25.90 -10.18 -5.91
C GLU A 35 24.80 -9.89 -4.88
N LEU A 36 24.91 -10.47 -3.68
CA LEU A 36 23.94 -10.24 -2.60
C LEU A 36 23.94 -8.76 -2.17
N GLN A 37 25.10 -8.11 -2.15
CA GLN A 37 25.22 -6.70 -1.82
C GLN A 37 24.62 -5.81 -2.92
N GLU A 38 24.84 -6.14 -4.19
CA GLU A 38 24.25 -5.45 -5.34
C GLU A 38 22.72 -5.55 -5.30
N VAL A 39 22.17 -6.76 -5.13
CA VAL A 39 20.73 -7.00 -5.02
C VAL A 39 20.11 -6.22 -3.86
N ARG A 40 20.77 -6.20 -2.69
CA ARG A 40 20.30 -5.41 -1.53
C ARG A 40 20.30 -3.91 -1.80
N THR A 41 21.25 -3.43 -2.57
CA THR A 41 21.37 -2.01 -2.94
C THR A 41 20.24 -1.63 -3.90
N GLU A 42 20.01 -2.45 -4.92
CA GLU A 42 18.91 -2.23 -5.86
C GLU A 42 17.54 -2.35 -5.17
N GLN A 43 17.39 -3.32 -4.26
CA GLN A 43 16.16 -3.46 -3.49
C GLN A 43 15.86 -2.19 -2.67
N ARG A 44 16.87 -1.57 -2.05
CA ARG A 44 16.70 -0.32 -1.31
C ARG A 44 16.31 0.83 -2.23
N ARG A 45 16.99 0.95 -3.38
CA ARG A 45 16.69 1.96 -4.39
C ARG A 45 15.25 1.86 -4.91
N LEU A 46 14.79 0.64 -5.21
CA LEU A 46 13.41 0.40 -5.63
C LEU A 46 12.38 0.72 -4.54
N GLN A 47 12.72 0.49 -3.26
CA GLN A 47 11.86 0.89 -2.15
C GLN A 47 11.77 2.41 -2.02
N GLU A 48 12.89 3.13 -2.16
CA GLU A 48 12.93 4.59 -2.16
C GLU A 48 12.12 5.16 -3.34
N ASP A 49 12.33 4.67 -4.56
CA ASP A 49 11.57 5.08 -5.75
C ASP A 49 10.05 4.81 -5.58
N GLN A 50 9.69 3.71 -4.92
CA GLN A 50 8.29 3.38 -4.64
C GLN A 50 7.67 4.35 -3.63
N ASP A 51 8.41 4.74 -2.59
CA ASP A 51 7.94 5.72 -1.60
C ASP A 51 7.77 7.11 -2.24
N ASP A 52 8.73 7.55 -3.06
CA ASP A 52 8.64 8.81 -3.81
C ASP A 52 7.44 8.85 -4.77
N LEU A 53 7.17 7.74 -5.45
CA LEU A 53 6.00 7.62 -6.33
C LEU A 53 4.68 7.67 -5.53
N HIS A 54 4.63 7.09 -4.33
CA HIS A 54 3.46 7.20 -3.47
C HIS A 54 3.22 8.64 -3.02
N ASP A 55 4.26 9.36 -2.61
CA ASP A 55 4.17 10.76 -2.22
C ASP A 55 3.68 11.64 -3.38
N ALA A 56 4.16 11.36 -4.61
CA ALA A 56 3.69 12.04 -5.82
C ALA A 56 2.21 11.75 -6.11
N VAL A 57 1.76 10.51 -5.95
CA VAL A 57 0.34 10.13 -6.12
C VAL A 57 -0.53 10.83 -5.08
N ASP A 58 -0.14 10.84 -3.82
CA ASP A 58 -0.88 11.53 -2.75
C ASP A 58 -0.97 13.04 -2.99
N HIS A 59 0.08 13.65 -3.55
CA HIS A 59 0.07 15.04 -3.96
C HIS A 59 -0.89 15.30 -5.14
N ILE A 60 -0.91 14.42 -6.14
CA ILE A 60 -1.83 14.53 -7.29
C ILE A 60 -3.29 14.32 -6.86
N ASP A 61 -3.56 13.36 -5.98
CA ASP A 61 -4.89 13.13 -5.41
C ASP A 61 -5.36 14.39 -4.67
N SER A 62 -4.49 14.98 -3.84
CA SER A 62 -4.78 16.24 -3.14
C SER A 62 -5.10 17.39 -4.11
N ARG A 63 -4.34 17.53 -5.20
CA ARG A 63 -4.62 18.54 -6.24
C ARG A 63 -5.93 18.27 -6.98
N THR A 64 -6.25 17.01 -7.24
CA THR A 64 -7.51 16.61 -7.88
C THR A 64 -8.69 16.93 -6.99
N ASP A 65 -8.56 16.69 -5.68
CA ASP A 65 -9.58 17.03 -4.69
C ASP A 65 -9.77 18.57 -4.59
N LEU A 66 -8.68 19.36 -4.66
CA LEU A 66 -8.75 20.83 -4.76
C LEU A 66 -9.42 21.33 -6.05
N LEU A 67 -9.16 20.70 -7.19
CA LEU A 67 -9.83 21.05 -8.45
C LEU A 67 -11.33 20.74 -8.38
N ARG A 68 -11.72 19.63 -7.74
CA ARG A 68 -13.13 19.32 -7.47
C ARG A 68 -13.78 20.39 -6.57
N LEU A 69 -13.06 20.98 -5.62
CA LEU A 69 -13.57 22.10 -4.80
C LEU A 69 -13.81 23.36 -5.64
N VAL A 70 -12.92 23.69 -6.57
CA VAL A 70 -13.06 24.85 -7.46
C VAL A 70 -14.20 24.67 -8.47
N GLU A 71 -14.41 23.46 -8.97
CA GLU A 71 -15.50 23.15 -9.92
C GLU A 71 -16.89 23.09 -9.26
N ASN A 72 -16.96 22.90 -7.95
CA ASN A 72 -18.21 22.85 -7.18
C ASN A 72 -18.38 24.08 -6.27
N SER A 73 -18.24 25.31 -6.82
CA SER A 73 -18.45 26.54 -6.03
C SER A 73 -19.87 26.72 -5.47
N ASP A 74 -20.79 25.83 -5.81
CA ASP A 74 -22.04 25.61 -5.07
C ASP A 74 -21.80 24.49 -4.04
N GLU A 75 -21.91 24.82 -2.74
CA GLU A 75 -21.74 23.92 -1.58
C GLU A 75 -22.05 22.44 -1.88
N MET A 76 -21.06 21.55 -1.69
CA MET A 76 -21.29 20.11 -1.82
C MET A 76 -22.42 19.68 -0.89
N SER A 77 -23.50 19.15 -1.46
CA SER A 77 -24.59 18.55 -0.70
C SER A 77 -24.07 17.41 0.18
N GLY A 78 -24.74 17.14 1.30
CA GLY A 78 -24.33 16.05 2.18
C GLY A 78 -24.28 14.68 1.48
N LYS A 79 -25.09 14.45 0.43
CA LYS A 79 -24.99 13.23 -0.38
C LYS A 79 -23.67 13.18 -1.16
N GLN A 80 -23.25 14.29 -1.77
CA GLN A 80 -21.97 14.36 -2.48
C GLN A 80 -20.80 14.15 -1.52
N ARG A 81 -20.85 14.72 -0.32
CA ARG A 81 -19.80 14.50 0.70
C ARG A 81 -19.72 13.02 1.12
N SER A 82 -20.85 12.36 1.38
CA SER A 82 -20.86 10.91 1.63
C SER A 82 -20.28 10.10 0.48
N VAL A 83 -20.58 10.45 -0.78
CA VAL A 83 -19.99 9.79 -1.96
C VAL A 83 -18.48 10.01 -2.03
N ALA A 84 -18.00 11.22 -1.75
CA ALA A 84 -16.57 11.52 -1.71
C ALA A 84 -15.83 10.67 -0.66
N LEU A 85 -16.41 10.49 0.53
CA LEU A 85 -15.85 9.59 1.56
C LEU A 85 -15.76 8.14 1.07
N ILE A 86 -16.79 7.63 0.39
CA ILE A 86 -16.79 6.28 -0.19
C ILE A 86 -15.68 6.13 -1.24
N GLN A 87 -15.52 7.12 -2.12
CA GLN A 87 -14.49 7.12 -3.16
C GLN A 87 -13.09 7.21 -2.56
N HIS A 88 -12.90 8.02 -1.52
CA HIS A 88 -11.65 8.10 -0.77
C HIS A 88 -11.27 6.75 -0.15
N LEU A 89 -12.21 6.11 0.57
CA LEU A 89 -12.00 4.77 1.14
C LEU A 89 -11.69 3.72 0.07
N ARG A 90 -12.38 3.76 -1.08
CA ARG A 90 -12.12 2.85 -2.20
C ARG A 90 -10.69 3.02 -2.73
N ARG A 91 -10.25 4.26 -2.96
CA ARG A 91 -8.85 4.54 -3.39
C ARG A 91 -7.86 4.01 -2.36
N ALA A 92 -8.08 4.27 -1.07
CA ALA A 92 -7.22 3.76 0.00
C ALA A 92 -7.17 2.22 0.06
N ALA A 93 -8.33 1.55 -0.05
CA ALA A 93 -8.40 0.08 -0.06
C ALA A 93 -7.71 -0.54 -1.29
N MET A 94 -7.84 0.08 -2.46
CA MET A 94 -7.16 -0.38 -3.67
C MET A 94 -5.65 -0.24 -3.55
N ARG A 95 -5.15 0.83 -2.92
CA ARG A 95 -3.73 1.00 -2.61
C ARG A 95 -3.19 -0.07 -1.65
N GLU A 96 -3.94 -0.44 -0.62
CA GLU A 96 -3.54 -1.56 0.26
C GLU A 96 -3.48 -2.89 -0.49
N ARG A 97 -4.43 -3.14 -1.40
CA ARG A 97 -4.43 -4.33 -2.26
C ARG A 97 -3.22 -4.36 -3.20
N GLU A 98 -2.87 -3.25 -3.81
CA GLU A 98 -1.70 -3.12 -4.69
C GLU A 98 -0.39 -3.39 -3.94
N ARG A 99 -0.36 -3.10 -2.63
CA ARG A 99 0.75 -3.44 -1.71
C ARG A 99 0.74 -4.91 -1.24
N GLY A 100 -0.15 -5.74 -1.77
CA GLY A 100 -0.32 -7.13 -1.36
C GLY A 100 -0.93 -7.31 0.04
N ARG A 101 -1.57 -6.27 0.58
CA ARG A 101 -2.28 -6.33 1.87
C ARG A 101 -3.79 -6.49 1.64
N ALA A 102 -4.53 -6.77 2.71
CA ALA A 102 -5.98 -6.87 2.64
C ALA A 102 -6.59 -5.51 2.23
N ALA A 103 -7.55 -5.52 1.31
CA ALA A 103 -8.28 -4.35 0.81
C ALA A 103 -9.30 -3.82 1.84
N LYS A 104 -8.80 -3.51 3.04
CA LYS A 104 -9.58 -3.06 4.21
C LYS A 104 -9.00 -1.77 4.74
N VAL A 105 -9.85 -0.79 4.96
CA VAL A 105 -9.45 0.52 5.47
C VAL A 105 -10.52 1.06 6.40
N SER A 106 -10.12 1.93 7.32
CA SER A 106 -11.03 2.65 8.19
C SER A 106 -10.58 4.09 8.34
N ILE A 107 -11.55 5.01 8.38
CA ILE A 107 -11.28 6.41 8.69
C ILE A 107 -12.09 6.85 9.91
N ASN A 108 -11.47 7.67 10.75
CA ASN A 108 -12.13 8.40 11.81
C ASN A 108 -12.68 9.75 11.30
N ARG A 109 -13.28 10.53 12.21
CA ARG A 109 -13.81 11.86 11.90
C ARG A 109 -12.77 12.82 11.31
N GLU A 110 -11.57 12.90 11.90
CA GLU A 110 -10.52 13.84 11.48
C GLU A 110 -9.93 13.48 10.13
N GLU A 111 -9.83 12.18 9.86
CA GLU A 111 -9.47 11.65 8.55
C GLU A 111 -10.56 11.92 7.52
N ALA A 112 -11.84 11.79 7.89
CA ALA A 112 -12.96 12.15 7.03
C ALA A 112 -13.00 13.67 6.73
N GLU A 113 -12.74 14.52 7.73
CA GLU A 113 -12.63 15.98 7.56
C GLU A 113 -11.50 16.32 6.57
N ARG A 114 -10.32 15.74 6.77
CA ARG A 114 -9.17 15.91 5.86
C ARG A 114 -9.45 15.37 4.47
N ALA A 115 -10.15 14.25 4.34
CA ALA A 115 -10.50 13.66 3.04
C ALA A 115 -11.50 14.52 2.26
N LEU A 116 -12.35 15.28 2.95
CA LEU A 116 -13.30 16.19 2.30
C LEU A 116 -12.67 17.52 1.90
N GLN A 117 -11.53 17.91 2.51
CA GLN A 117 -10.79 19.16 2.27
C GLN A 117 -11.68 20.42 2.23
N TYR A 118 -12.84 20.36 2.88
CA TYR A 118 -13.88 21.39 2.79
C TYR A 118 -13.80 22.29 4.04
N PRO A 119 -13.60 23.60 3.89
CA PRO A 119 -13.56 24.50 5.05
C PRO A 119 -14.94 24.57 5.74
N ASP A 120 -14.92 24.57 7.07
CA ASP A 120 -16.07 24.80 7.96
C ASP A 120 -17.22 23.76 7.95
N VAL A 121 -16.92 22.47 7.75
CA VAL A 121 -17.92 21.41 8.02
C VAL A 121 -18.03 21.13 9.51
N ASP A 122 -19.22 21.32 10.08
CA ASP A 122 -19.47 21.01 11.49
C ASP A 122 -19.21 19.52 11.80
N ARG A 123 -18.63 19.25 12.98
CA ARG A 123 -18.31 17.91 13.49
C ARG A 123 -19.47 16.91 13.34
N THR A 124 -20.69 17.34 13.66
CA THR A 124 -21.90 16.50 13.60
C THR A 124 -22.32 16.19 12.17
N THR A 125 -22.02 17.09 11.24
CA THR A 125 -22.27 16.90 9.81
C THR A 125 -21.38 15.77 9.28
N ILE A 126 -20.10 15.72 9.68
CA ILE A 126 -19.19 14.64 9.29
C ILE A 126 -19.71 13.27 9.74
N TYR A 127 -20.16 13.15 11.00
CA TYR A 127 -20.75 11.89 11.48
C TYR A 127 -22.02 11.51 10.70
N THR A 128 -22.86 12.49 10.39
CA THR A 128 -24.06 12.29 9.58
C THR A 128 -23.71 11.82 8.16
N ASP A 129 -22.63 12.34 7.59
CA ASP A 129 -22.18 11.98 6.25
C ASP A 129 -21.53 10.58 6.23
N MET A 130 -20.85 10.16 7.30
CA MET A 130 -20.33 8.79 7.49
C MET A 130 -21.47 7.76 7.64
N ASP A 131 -22.47 8.05 8.48
CA ASP A 131 -23.67 7.21 8.62
C ASP A 131 -24.46 7.15 7.30
N ARG A 132 -24.58 8.27 6.58
CA ARG A 132 -25.21 8.29 5.26
C ARG A 132 -24.41 7.47 4.24
N ALA A 133 -23.08 7.45 4.31
CA ALA A 133 -22.25 6.66 3.39
C ALA A 133 -22.56 5.15 3.50
N GLU A 134 -22.66 4.61 4.71
CA GLU A 134 -23.14 3.24 4.95
C GLU A 134 -24.49 3.00 4.26
N ARG A 135 -25.46 3.89 4.48
CA ARG A 135 -26.81 3.76 3.91
C ARG A 135 -26.83 3.82 2.38
N LEU A 136 -25.91 4.56 1.77
CA LEU A 136 -25.80 4.64 0.31
C LEU A 136 -25.28 3.34 -0.30
N VAL A 137 -24.35 2.66 0.37
CA VAL A 137 -23.87 1.34 -0.08
C VAL A 137 -24.93 0.27 0.15
N GLY A 138 -25.61 0.32 1.29
CA GLY A 138 -26.71 -0.60 1.62
C GLY A 138 -26.26 -2.01 2.03
N ASP A 139 -24.98 -2.33 1.83
CA ASP A 139 -24.34 -3.57 2.25
C ASP A 139 -23.33 -3.31 3.38
N LYS A 140 -23.71 -3.73 4.60
CA LYS A 140 -22.92 -3.53 5.82
C LYS A 140 -21.72 -4.46 5.94
N GLU A 141 -21.65 -5.53 5.15
CA GLU A 141 -20.45 -6.38 5.11
C GLU A 141 -19.31 -5.65 4.38
N ILE A 142 -19.67 -4.83 3.39
CA ILE A 142 -18.73 -4.05 2.58
C ILE A 142 -18.38 -2.72 3.25
N LEU A 143 -19.38 -1.91 3.63
CA LEU A 143 -19.16 -0.60 4.24
C LEU A 143 -20.09 -0.40 5.45
N TRP A 144 -19.52 -0.08 6.60
CA TRP A 144 -20.31 0.21 7.80
C TRP A 144 -19.71 1.33 8.65
N TYR A 145 -20.59 2.08 9.29
CA TYR A 145 -20.28 3.09 10.28
C TYR A 145 -20.42 2.50 11.68
N GLU A 146 -19.32 2.54 12.43
CA GLU A 146 -19.27 2.13 13.82
C GLU A 146 -19.25 3.38 14.69
N SER A 147 -20.32 3.62 15.45
CA SER A 147 -20.39 4.75 16.38
C SER A 147 -19.65 4.41 17.67
N GLY A 148 -18.69 5.25 18.05
CA GLY A 148 -17.92 5.15 19.29
C GLY A 148 -17.92 6.46 20.07
N SER A 149 -17.88 6.37 21.41
CA SER A 149 -17.74 7.53 22.29
C SER A 149 -16.36 8.18 22.18
N GLY A 150 -16.24 9.47 22.49
CA GLY A 150 -14.93 10.12 22.62
C GLY A 150 -14.15 10.36 21.32
N GLY A 151 -14.73 10.10 20.15
CA GLY A 151 -14.03 10.25 18.86
C GLY A 151 -13.69 8.92 18.17
N ASP A 152 -13.98 7.79 18.81
CA ASP A 152 -13.71 6.45 18.27
C ASP A 152 -14.67 6.01 17.15
N SER A 153 -15.54 6.90 16.68
CA SER A 153 -16.43 6.59 15.57
C SER A 153 -15.65 6.44 14.27
N ARG A 154 -15.92 5.36 13.53
CA ARG A 154 -15.17 5.01 12.32
C ARG A 154 -16.08 4.56 11.19
N LEU A 155 -15.73 4.95 9.96
CA LEU A 155 -16.31 4.40 8.74
C LEU A 155 -15.31 3.37 8.20
N LYS A 156 -15.76 2.13 8.04
CA LYS A 156 -14.93 0.98 7.70
C LYS A 156 -15.35 0.40 6.36
N LEU A 157 -14.39 0.16 5.48
CA LEU A 157 -14.58 -0.47 4.17
C LEU A 157 -13.81 -1.79 4.12
N ASN A 158 -14.44 -2.82 3.55
CA ASN A 158 -13.87 -4.13 3.31
C ASN A 158 -14.22 -4.60 1.89
N LEU A 159 -13.25 -4.50 0.96
CA LEU A 159 -13.44 -4.98 -0.42
C LEU A 159 -13.10 -6.46 -0.61
N GLU A 160 -12.71 -7.17 0.46
CA GLU A 160 -12.46 -8.63 0.39
C GLU A 160 -13.77 -9.44 0.30
N VAL A 161 -14.88 -8.86 0.76
CA VAL A 161 -16.18 -9.53 0.84
C VAL A 161 -17.14 -9.11 -0.29
N GLY A 162 -16.79 -8.08 -1.07
CA GLY A 162 -17.61 -7.61 -2.17
C GLY A 162 -17.13 -6.29 -2.77
N GLU A 163 -17.83 -5.85 -3.81
CA GLU A 163 -17.55 -4.59 -4.52
C GLU A 163 -18.57 -3.50 -4.20
N LEU A 164 -18.12 -2.25 -4.23
CA LEU A 164 -19.01 -1.10 -4.06
C LEU A 164 -19.95 -0.91 -5.27
N PRO A 165 -21.17 -0.39 -5.06
CA PRO A 165 -22.11 -0.12 -6.16
C PRO A 165 -21.50 0.80 -7.22
N THR A 166 -21.61 0.41 -8.50
CA THR A 166 -20.97 1.12 -9.64
C THR A 166 -21.31 2.60 -9.72
N LYS A 167 -22.53 2.98 -9.31
CA LYS A 167 -23.02 4.37 -9.30
C LYS A 167 -22.28 5.27 -8.29
N LEU A 168 -21.67 4.69 -7.26
CA LEU A 168 -20.92 5.41 -6.23
C LEU A 168 -19.42 5.45 -6.57
N THR A 169 -18.97 4.57 -7.46
CA THR A 169 -17.58 4.44 -7.88
C THR A 169 -17.27 5.08 -9.22
N GLN A 170 -18.29 5.49 -9.98
CA GLN A 170 -18.11 6.30 -11.18
C GLN A 170 -17.70 7.71 -10.76
N GLU A 171 -16.46 8.08 -11.10
CA GLU A 171 -16.09 9.48 -11.15
C GLU A 171 -16.92 10.10 -12.28
N HIS A 172 -17.63 11.19 -12.00
CA HIS A 172 -18.30 11.95 -13.05
C HIS A 172 -17.23 12.60 -13.93
N GLY A 173 -16.62 11.82 -14.82
CA GLY A 173 -15.96 12.33 -16.00
C GLY A 173 -17.03 12.99 -16.85
N GLY A 174 -17.02 14.32 -16.86
CA GLY A 174 -17.84 15.10 -17.75
C GLY A 174 -17.60 14.67 -19.19
N ARG A 175 -18.70 14.32 -19.85
CA ARG A 175 -18.99 14.31 -21.30
C ARG A 175 -17.82 14.26 -22.28
#